data_AF-A0A8T0B4X9-F1
#
_entry.id   AF-A0A8T0B4X9-F1
#
_cell.length_a   1.000
_cell.length_b   1.000
_cell.length_c   1.000
_cell.angle_alpha   90.00
_cell.angle_beta   90.00
_cell.angle_gamma   90.00
#
_symmetry.space_group_name_H-M   'P 1'
#
loop_
_entity.id
_entity.type
_entity.pdbx_description
1 polymer ?
#
loop_
_entity_poly.entity_id
_entity_poly.type
_entity_poly.pdbx_seq_one_letter_code
_entity_poly.pdbx_strand_id
1 'polypeptide(L)'
;VISAYALKVGCEMEEKEIFWGELDEVVDGVPGNEQLVIGADFNGHVGEANRGDEEVMVQDSIRRKRLAKQNWDQQRDEKSRQEYKEMRQQVKRDGAKAKEKAYEELYKKLDTEEGEKDLYQLARQRGRARKDVLQVRAIKDGDGNVLTSEESV
;
A
#
# COMPACT_ATOMS: atom_id res chain seq x y z
N VAL A 1 -0.67 24.40 7.74
CA VAL A 1 -0.56 23.61 6.50
C VAL A 1 0.84 23.06 6.41
N ILE A 2 1.01 21.74 6.29
CA ILE A 2 2.31 21.10 6.09
C ILE A 2 2.39 20.64 4.64
N SER A 3 3.49 20.98 3.96
CA SER A 3 3.82 20.46 2.64
C SER A 3 5.05 19.58 2.77
N ALA A 4 4.94 18.33 2.35
CA ALA A 4 6.04 17.37 2.37
C ALA A 4 6.15 16.68 1.01
N TYR A 5 7.38 16.36 0.61
CA TYR A 5 7.64 15.59 -0.60
C TYR A 5 7.82 14.12 -0.22
N ALA A 6 7.09 13.21 -0.87
CA ALA A 6 7.21 11.78 -0.55
C ALA A 6 8.56 11.21 -1.00
N LEU A 7 9.15 10.34 -0.18
CA LEU A 7 10.32 9.57 -0.53
C LEU A 7 10.04 8.69 -1.75
N LYS A 8 10.98 8.68 -2.71
CA LYS A 8 10.86 7.90 -3.95
C LYS A 8 10.86 6.39 -3.68
N VAL A 9 10.26 5.64 -4.59
CA VAL A 9 10.40 4.17 -4.65
C VAL A 9 11.90 3.85 -4.78
N GLY A 10 12.43 3.03 -3.87
CA GLY A 10 13.86 2.68 -3.81
C GLY A 10 14.65 3.32 -2.67
N CYS A 11 14.07 4.24 -1.87
CA CYS A 11 14.74 4.73 -0.65
C CYS A 11 14.87 3.65 0.42
N GLU A 12 15.97 3.72 1.16
CA GLU A 12 16.30 2.80 2.26
C GLU A 12 15.25 2.88 3.37
N MET A 13 15.07 1.79 4.12
CA MET A 13 14.09 1.75 5.22
C MET A 13 14.42 2.80 6.29
N GLU A 14 15.70 3.06 6.53
CA GLU A 14 16.20 4.05 7.48
C GLU A 14 15.84 5.49 7.07
N GLU A 15 15.98 5.84 5.79
CA GLU A 15 15.59 7.16 5.28
C GLU A 15 14.08 7.39 5.43
N LYS A 16 13.28 6.34 5.18
CA LYS A 16 11.84 6.37 5.42
C LYS A 16 11.53 6.55 6.89
N GLU A 17 12.25 5.88 7.78
CA GLU A 17 12.05 6.04 9.22
C GLU A 17 12.34 7.46 9.70
N ILE A 18 13.43 8.08 9.24
CA ILE A 18 13.79 9.45 9.59
C ILE A 18 12.69 10.41 9.15
N PHE A 19 12.28 10.33 7.87
CA PHE A 19 11.22 11.18 7.34
C PHE A 19 9.90 11.03 8.10
N TRP A 20 9.47 9.80 8.37
CA TRP A 20 8.24 9.55 9.10
C TRP A 20 8.33 9.94 10.58
N GLY A 21 9.52 9.88 11.18
CA GLY A 21 9.77 10.35 12.55
C GLY A 21 9.67 11.87 12.64
N GLU A 22 10.40 12.58 11.77
CA GLU A 22 10.36 14.05 11.69
C GLU A 22 8.95 14.57 11.39
N LEU A 23 8.23 13.93 10.47
CA LEU A 23 6.85 14.31 10.18
C LEU A 23 5.93 14.08 11.39
N ASP A 24 6.10 12.99 12.14
CA ASP A 24 5.28 12.72 13.33
C ASP A 24 5.54 13.76 14.44
N GLU A 25 6.80 14.16 14.65
CA GLU A 25 7.16 15.23 15.60
C GLU A 25 6.50 16.56 15.26
N VAL A 26 6.55 16.96 13.97
CA VAL A 26 5.91 18.19 13.50
C VAL A 26 4.40 18.11 13.69
N VAL A 27 3.78 16.97 13.37
CA VAL A 27 2.33 16.75 13.55
C VAL A 27 1.94 16.79 15.03
N ASP A 28 2.76 16.21 15.91
CA ASP A 28 2.53 16.17 17.36
C ASP A 28 2.74 17.51 18.07
N GLY A 29 3.50 18.42 17.46
CA GLY A 29 3.71 19.79 17.94
C GLY A 29 2.51 20.70 17.69
N VAL A 30 1.58 20.31 16.81
CA VAL A 30 0.37 21.09 16.52
C VAL A 30 -0.65 20.88 17.63
N PRO A 31 -1.12 21.94 18.30
CA PRO A 31 -2.09 21.80 19.38
C PRO A 31 -3.46 21.37 18.84
N GLY A 32 -4.16 20.52 19.59
CA GLY A 32 -5.38 19.84 19.11
C GLY A 32 -6.59 20.74 18.83
N ASN A 33 -6.49 22.04 19.10
CA ASN A 33 -7.48 23.06 18.73
C ASN A 33 -7.23 23.67 17.34
N GLU A 34 -6.13 23.31 16.67
CA GLU A 34 -5.79 23.80 15.33
C GLU A 34 -6.11 22.77 14.25
N GLN A 35 -6.59 23.23 13.10
CA GLN A 35 -6.86 22.37 11.95
C GLN A 35 -5.57 22.08 11.20
N LEU A 36 -5.09 20.84 11.29
CA LEU A 36 -3.94 20.38 10.52
C LEU A 36 -4.36 19.90 9.13
N VAL A 37 -3.78 20.53 8.09
CA VAL A 37 -3.91 20.10 6.69
C VAL A 37 -2.53 19.69 6.19
N ILE A 38 -2.39 18.44 5.75
CA ILE A 38 -1.17 17.90 5.14
C ILE A 38 -1.44 17.76 3.64
N GLY A 39 -0.77 18.59 2.84
CA GLY A 39 -0.74 18.45 1.39
C GLY A 39 0.55 17.76 0.99
N ALA A 40 0.46 16.53 0.47
CA ALA A 40 1.64 15.84 -0.04
C ALA A 40 1.27 15.06 -1.29
N ASP A 41 2.19 15.06 -2.27
CA ASP A 41 2.22 14.05 -3.31
C ASP A 41 2.74 12.76 -2.66
N PHE A 42 1.87 12.10 -1.90
CA PHE A 42 2.10 10.72 -1.53
C PHE A 42 1.98 9.93 -2.82
N ASN A 43 3.11 9.73 -3.50
CA ASN A 43 3.28 8.84 -4.64
C ASN A 43 3.08 7.36 -4.21
N GLY A 44 2.11 7.14 -3.33
CA GLY A 44 1.64 5.89 -2.80
C GLY A 44 0.81 5.25 -3.89
N HIS A 45 1.29 4.10 -4.33
CA HIS A 45 0.45 3.10 -4.94
C HIS A 45 -0.80 2.91 -4.07
N VAL A 46 -1.94 3.39 -4.57
CA VAL A 46 -3.24 3.24 -3.92
C VAL A 46 -3.55 1.74 -3.87
N GLY A 47 -3.32 1.16 -2.69
CA GLY A 47 -4.29 0.35 -1.94
C GLY A 47 -4.96 -0.88 -2.55
N GLU A 48 -4.68 -1.32 -3.78
CA GLU A 48 -5.50 -2.37 -4.40
C GLU A 48 -4.96 -3.81 -4.28
N ALA A 49 -3.85 -4.03 -3.57
CA ALA A 49 -3.32 -5.38 -3.37
C ALA A 49 -2.62 -5.56 -2.01
N ASN A 50 -3.30 -5.27 -0.90
CA ASN A 50 -2.91 -5.88 0.37
C ASN A 50 -3.38 -7.35 0.36
N ARG A 51 -2.72 -8.22 -0.42
CA ARG A 51 -2.83 -9.66 -0.24
C ARG A 51 -2.18 -10.01 1.09
N GLY A 52 -3.01 -10.16 2.12
CA GLY A 52 -3.06 -11.31 3.02
C GLY A 52 -1.86 -11.71 3.90
N ASP A 53 -0.64 -11.25 3.67
CA ASP A 53 0.54 -11.94 4.22
C ASP A 53 1.27 -11.11 5.31
N GLU A 54 0.51 -10.54 6.24
CA GLU A 54 1.01 -9.76 7.38
C GLU A 54 0.60 -10.38 8.74
N GLU A 55 0.53 -11.71 8.83
CA GLU A 55 -0.40 -12.27 9.83
C GLU A 55 0.14 -12.40 11.26
N VAL A 56 1.43 -12.67 11.51
CA VAL A 56 1.87 -12.97 12.90
C VAL A 56 2.58 -11.79 13.59
N MET A 57 3.66 -11.27 13.02
CA MET A 57 4.46 -10.19 13.64
C MET A 57 3.68 -8.88 13.76
N VAL A 58 2.90 -8.55 12.73
CA VAL A 58 2.11 -7.31 12.70
C VAL A 58 0.94 -7.38 13.70
N GLN A 59 0.34 -8.57 13.90
CA GLN A 59 -0.77 -8.73 14.85
C GLN A 59 -0.34 -8.48 16.31
N ASP A 60 0.80 -9.01 16.73
CA ASP A 60 1.32 -8.80 18.09
C ASP A 60 1.65 -7.32 18.34
N SER A 61 2.29 -6.66 17.38
CA SER A 61 2.61 -5.24 17.48
C SER A 61 1.34 -4.36 17.45
N ILE A 62 0.33 -4.72 16.64
CA ILE A 62 -0.97 -4.05 16.66
C ILE A 62 -1.64 -4.19 18.03
N ARG A 63 -1.59 -5.37 18.64
CA ARG A 63 -2.15 -5.63 19.97
C ARG A 63 -1.46 -4.77 21.03
N ARG A 64 -0.13 -4.74 21.04
CA ARG A 64 0.67 -3.92 21.95
C ARG A 64 0.39 -2.43 21.79
N LYS A 65 0.28 -1.94 20.55
CA LYS A 65 -0.13 -0.55 20.27
C LYS A 65 -1.51 -0.23 20.83
N ARG A 66 -2.48 -1.15 20.74
CA ARG A 66 -3.82 -0.95 21.32
C ARG A 66 -3.77 -0.84 22.85
N LEU A 67 -2.97 -1.67 23.52
CA LEU A 67 -2.75 -1.59 24.96
C LEU A 67 -2.08 -0.27 25.37
N ALA A 68 -1.02 0.14 24.65
CA ALA A 68 -0.35 1.41 24.89
C ALA A 68 -1.30 2.61 24.69
N LYS A 69 -2.19 2.54 23.69
CA LYS A 69 -3.22 3.56 23.48
C LYS A 69 -4.20 3.63 24.66
N GLN A 70 -4.66 2.48 25.14
CA GLN A 70 -5.55 2.40 26.30
C GLN A 70 -4.88 2.97 27.56
N ASN A 71 -3.60 2.66 27.78
CA ASN A 71 -2.84 3.22 28.90
C ASN A 71 -2.70 4.75 28.79
N TRP A 72 -2.40 5.26 27.59
CA TRP A 72 -2.32 6.70 27.34
C TRP A 72 -3.67 7.40 27.55
N ASP A 73 -4.77 6.79 27.13
CA ASP A 73 -6.12 7.33 27.34
C ASP A 73 -6.48 7.41 28.84
N GLN A 74 -5.97 6.49 29.66
CA GLN A 74 -6.18 6.47 31.10
C GLN A 74 -5.28 7.44 31.86
N GLN A 75 -3.97 7.42 31.59
CA GLN A 75 -2.98 8.15 32.38
C GLN A 75 -2.80 9.60 31.89
N ARG A 76 -2.93 9.83 30.58
CA ARG A 76 -2.69 11.13 29.92
C ARG A 76 -1.38 11.81 30.32
N ASP A 77 -0.37 11.01 30.66
CA ASP A 77 0.97 11.50 30.96
C ASP A 77 1.89 11.40 29.73
N GLU A 78 3.03 12.10 29.79
CA GLU A 78 3.97 12.14 28.66
C GLU A 78 4.64 10.78 28.43
N LYS A 79 4.81 9.98 29.50
CA LYS A 79 5.44 8.66 29.40
C LYS A 79 4.56 7.68 28.62
N SER A 80 3.27 7.59 28.94
CA SER A 80 2.29 6.77 28.23
C SER A 80 2.05 7.27 26.80
N ARG A 81 2.12 8.59 26.57
CA ARG A 81 2.12 9.16 25.22
C ARG A 81 3.32 8.65 24.42
N GLN A 82 4.52 8.70 24.99
CA GLN A 82 5.74 8.25 24.34
C GLN A 82 5.71 6.74 24.05
N GLU A 83 5.26 5.92 25.00
CA GLU A 83 5.10 4.47 24.80
C GLU A 83 4.11 4.16 23.66
N TYR A 84 3.01 4.91 23.56
CA TYR A 84 2.07 4.77 22.44
C TYR A 84 2.70 5.13 21.09
N LYS A 85 3.49 6.21 21.02
CA LYS A 85 4.21 6.62 19.80
C LYS A 85 5.19 5.55 19.35
N GLU A 86 6.00 5.03 20.26
CA GLU A 86 6.97 3.97 19.98
C GLU A 86 6.29 2.72 19.43
N MET A 87 5.20 2.29 20.08
CA MET A 87 4.42 1.13 19.59
C MET A 87 3.78 1.39 18.23
N ARG A 88 3.32 2.61 17.97
CA ARG A 88 2.78 3.00 16.66
C ARG A 88 3.87 2.97 15.58
N GLN A 89 5.08 3.42 15.88
CA GLN A 89 6.23 3.32 14.97
C GLN A 89 6.64 1.86 14.75
N GLN A 90 6.66 1.03 15.80
CA GLN A 90 6.97 -0.40 15.70
C GLN A 90 6.00 -1.13 14.77
N VAL A 91 4.70 -0.83 14.82
CA VAL A 91 3.72 -1.38 13.87
C VAL A 91 4.04 -1.01 12.43
N LYS A 92 4.45 0.24 12.16
CA LYS A 92 4.86 0.66 10.80
C LYS A 92 6.10 -0.11 10.34
N ARG A 93 7.08 -0.30 11.23
CA ARG A 93 8.31 -1.07 10.96
C ARG A 93 8.03 -2.53 10.65
N ASP A 94 7.23 -3.18 11.49
CA ASP A 94 6.92 -4.60 11.32
C ASP A 94 6.10 -4.83 10.06
N GLY A 95 5.20 -3.90 9.69
CA GLY A 95 4.50 -3.92 8.41
C GLY A 95 5.45 -3.76 7.22
N ALA A 96 6.43 -2.85 7.29
CA ALA A 96 7.43 -2.69 6.25
C ALA A 96 8.30 -3.95 6.08
N LYS A 97 8.79 -4.53 7.19
CA LYS A 97 9.58 -5.78 7.20
C LYS A 97 8.78 -6.97 6.69
N ALA A 98 7.51 -7.08 7.07
CA ALA A 98 6.64 -8.15 6.57
C ALA A 98 6.44 -8.05 5.06
N LYS A 99 6.20 -6.84 4.55
CA LYS A 99 6.11 -6.60 3.10
C LYS A 99 7.41 -6.91 2.39
N GLU A 100 8.55 -6.43 2.90
CA GLU A 100 9.87 -6.71 2.34
C GLU A 100 10.12 -8.21 2.27
N LYS A 101 9.88 -8.95 3.36
CA LYS A 101 10.01 -10.40 3.39
C LYS A 101 9.09 -11.09 2.38
N ALA A 102 7.83 -10.66 2.27
CA ALA A 102 6.89 -11.20 1.28
C ALA A 102 7.37 -10.93 -0.16
N TYR A 103 7.92 -9.74 -0.44
CA TYR A 103 8.53 -9.44 -1.73
C TYR A 103 9.79 -10.26 -1.99
N GLU A 104 10.66 -10.44 -0.99
CA GLU A 104 11.87 -11.26 -1.10
C GLU A 104 11.52 -12.72 -1.41
N GLU A 105 10.52 -13.29 -0.71
CA GLU A 105 10.01 -14.63 -1.00
C GLU A 105 9.40 -14.73 -2.41
N LEU A 106 8.69 -13.69 -2.85
CA LEU A 106 8.18 -13.61 -4.23
C LEU A 106 9.32 -13.58 -5.25
N TYR A 107 10.35 -12.75 -5.06
CA TYR A 107 11.49 -12.67 -5.97
C TYR A 107 12.26 -13.99 -6.06
N LYS A 108 12.48 -14.68 -4.94
CA LYS A 108 13.09 -16.02 -4.93
C LYS A 108 12.31 -17.03 -5.76
N LYS A 109 10.96 -16.95 -5.76
CA LYS A 109 10.12 -17.80 -6.62
C LYS A 109 10.24 -17.40 -8.09
N LEU A 110 10.39 -16.12 -8.39
CA LEU A 110 10.54 -15.63 -9.77
C LEU A 110 11.86 -16.05 -10.42
N ASP A 111 12.90 -16.34 -9.64
CA ASP A 111 14.16 -16.93 -10.13
C ASP A 111 14.02 -18.41 -10.53
N THR A 112 12.83 -19.01 -10.41
CA THR A 112 12.53 -20.36 -10.91
C THR A 112 11.74 -20.30 -12.22
N GLU A 113 11.89 -21.31 -13.09
CA GLU A 113 11.13 -21.42 -14.36
C GLU A 113 9.60 -21.42 -14.16
N GLU A 114 9.15 -21.81 -12.96
CA GLU A 114 7.74 -21.81 -12.57
C GLU A 114 7.27 -20.39 -12.21
N GLY A 115 8.09 -19.60 -11.51
CA GLY A 115 7.77 -18.21 -11.18
C GLY A 115 7.79 -17.28 -12.39
N GLU A 116 8.65 -17.50 -13.38
CA GLU A 116 8.62 -16.74 -14.65
C GLU A 116 7.26 -16.87 -15.36
N LYS A 117 6.68 -18.09 -15.36
CA LYS A 117 5.35 -18.34 -15.93
C LYS A 117 4.25 -17.62 -15.14
N ASP A 118 4.35 -17.59 -13.81
CA ASP A 118 3.39 -16.90 -12.95
C ASP A 118 3.41 -15.39 -13.17
N LEU A 119 4.58 -14.78 -13.39
CA LEU A 119 4.71 -13.36 -13.74
C LEU A 119 4.01 -13.04 -15.05
N TYR A 120 4.21 -13.89 -16.07
CA TYR A 120 3.57 -13.73 -17.38
C TYR A 120 2.04 -13.89 -17.29
N GLN A 121 1.56 -14.81 -16.45
CA GLN A 121 0.13 -14.96 -16.17
C GLN A 121 -0.45 -13.73 -15.46
N LEU A 122 0.22 -13.21 -14.44
CA LEU A 122 -0.17 -11.99 -13.72
C LEU A 122 -0.25 -10.77 -14.66
N ALA A 123 0.77 -10.59 -15.52
CA ALA A 123 0.78 -9.55 -16.53
C ALA A 123 -0.41 -9.68 -17.49
N ARG A 124 -0.73 -10.90 -17.93
CA ARG A 124 -1.87 -11.19 -18.81
C ARG A 124 -3.23 -11.02 -18.12
N GLN A 125 -3.32 -11.26 -16.81
CA GLN A 125 -4.53 -10.98 -16.02
C GLN A 125 -4.74 -9.47 -15.86
N ARG A 126 -3.69 -8.71 -15.49
CA ARG A 126 -3.74 -7.24 -15.42
C ARG A 126 -4.09 -6.60 -16.76
N GLY A 127 -3.51 -7.10 -17.85
CA GLY A 127 -3.82 -6.65 -19.21
C GLY A 127 -5.25 -6.99 -19.64
N ARG A 128 -5.89 -8.01 -19.05
CA ARG A 128 -7.33 -8.29 -19.25
C ARG A 128 -8.21 -7.41 -18.40
N ALA A 129 -7.85 -7.18 -17.13
CA ALA A 129 -8.60 -6.33 -16.21
C ALA A 129 -8.63 -4.85 -16.62
N ARG A 130 -7.57 -4.36 -17.30
CA ARG A 130 -7.49 -2.99 -17.82
C ARG A 130 -8.19 -2.78 -19.18
N LYS A 131 -8.74 -3.83 -19.80
CA LYS A 131 -9.47 -3.66 -21.06
C LYS A 131 -10.92 -3.31 -20.75
N ASP A 132 -11.34 -2.10 -21.11
CA ASP A 132 -12.74 -1.65 -21.04
C ASP A 132 -13.68 -2.49 -21.92
N VAL A 133 -13.13 -3.15 -22.94
CA VAL A 133 -13.86 -4.10 -23.79
C VAL A 133 -13.24 -5.48 -23.64
N LEU A 134 -13.91 -6.34 -22.87
CA LEU A 134 -13.48 -7.73 -22.63
C LEU A 134 -13.74 -8.64 -23.84
N GLN A 135 -14.67 -8.26 -24.72
CA GLN A 135 -15.02 -8.99 -25.93
C GLN A 135 -15.47 -8.01 -27.01
N VAL A 136 -14.85 -8.06 -28.20
CA VAL A 136 -15.39 -7.40 -29.39
C VAL A 136 -16.33 -8.40 -30.05
N ARG A 137 -17.65 -8.21 -29.93
CA ARG A 137 -18.63 -8.94 -30.74
C ARG A 137 -18.79 -8.19 -32.05
N ALA A 138 -18.28 -8.77 -33.13
CA ALA A 138 -18.58 -8.33 -34.48
C ALA A 138 -19.98 -8.82 -34.87
N ILE A 139 -20.84 -7.92 -35.35
CA ILE A 139 -22.10 -8.29 -35.99
C ILE A 139 -21.73 -8.89 -37.36
N LYS A 140 -22.23 -10.09 -37.61
CA LYS A 140 -22.00 -10.84 -38.85
C LYS A 140 -23.30 -11.03 -39.60
N ASP A 141 -23.24 -11.09 -40.92
CA ASP A 141 -24.36 -11.52 -41.75
C ASP A 141 -24.63 -13.03 -41.61
N GLY A 142 -25.68 -13.52 -42.29
CA GLY A 142 -26.01 -14.96 -42.31
C GLY A 142 -24.92 -15.86 -42.89
N ASP A 143 -23.95 -15.26 -43.60
CA ASP A 143 -22.81 -15.93 -44.23
C ASP A 143 -21.52 -15.82 -43.41
N GLY A 144 -21.57 -15.14 -42.25
CA GLY A 144 -20.46 -15.03 -41.30
C GLY A 144 -19.47 -13.91 -41.55
N ASN A 145 -19.74 -13.00 -42.49
CA ASN A 145 -18.88 -11.86 -42.82
C ASN A 145 -19.15 -10.67 -41.88
N VAL A 146 -18.09 -9.95 -41.53
CA VAL A 146 -18.19 -8.78 -40.64
C VAL A 146 -18.68 -7.57 -41.44
N LEU A 147 -19.81 -6.99 -41.01
CA LEU A 147 -20.39 -5.82 -41.65
C LEU A 147 -19.58 -4.57 -41.30
N THR A 148 -19.00 -3.91 -42.30
CA THR A 148 -18.05 -2.78 -42.11
C THR A 148 -18.50 -1.46 -42.74
N SER A 149 -19.64 -1.41 -43.44
CA SER A 149 -20.15 -0.22 -44.14
C SER A 149 -21.61 0.09 -43.78
N GLU A 150 -21.95 1.38 -43.67
CA GLU A 150 -23.33 1.88 -43.40
C GLU A 150 -24.35 1.47 -44.48
N GLU A 151 -23.90 1.07 -45.67
CA GLU A 151 -24.75 0.55 -46.76
C GLU A 151 -25.15 -0.92 -46.57
N SER A 152 -24.74 -1.56 -45.48
CA SER A 152 -24.87 -3.01 -45.26
C SER A 152 -25.56 -3.39 -43.94
N VAL A 153 -26.26 -2.44 -43.31
CA VAL A 153 -27.11 -2.66 -42.12
C VAL A 153 -28.57 -2.73 -42.54
#